data_AF-A0A674GM00-F1
#
_entry.id   AF-A0A674GM00-F1
#
_cell.length_a   1.000
_cell.length_b   1.000
_cell.length_c   1.000
_cell.angle_alpha   90.00
_cell.angle_beta   90.00
_cell.angle_gamma   90.00
#
_symmetry.space_group_name_H-M   'P 1'
#
loop_
_entity.id
_entity.type
_entity.pdbx_description
1 polymer ?
#
loop_
_entity_poly.entity_id
_entity_poly.type
_entity_poly.pdbx_seq_one_letter_code
_entity_poly.pdbx_strand_id
1 'polypeptide(L)'
;LPAAGFCGVHSQGDSGGPLVCYHPGSDKYYLVGIASFGVGCGRPRYPGIYVRLSQYRTWIKAKVLLTNQTQSPTGGTTLTILLALLHTLLTQAL
;
A
#
# COMPACT_ATOMS: atom_id res chain seq x y z
N LEU A 1 -26.80 2.14 21.10
CA LEU A 1 -25.38 1.97 20.70
C LEU A 1 -25.29 1.38 19.28
N PRO A 2 -25.46 2.14 18.18
CA PRO A 2 -25.36 1.57 16.84
C PRO A 2 -24.28 2.29 16.03
N ALA A 3 -23.01 1.89 16.19
CA ALA A 3 -21.93 2.38 15.32
C ALA A 3 -20.76 1.38 15.22
N ALA A 4 -20.99 0.08 15.47
CA ALA A 4 -19.97 -0.94 15.23
C ALA A 4 -20.04 -1.35 13.76
N GLY A 5 -19.21 -0.74 12.93
CA GLY A 5 -18.97 -1.18 11.56
C GLY A 5 -18.49 -2.64 11.54
N PHE A 6 -18.90 -3.41 10.53
CA PHE A 6 -18.39 -4.76 10.32
C PHE A 6 -16.93 -4.69 9.85
N CYS A 7 -16.03 -5.28 10.63
CA CYS A 7 -14.61 -5.39 10.30
C CYS A 7 -14.29 -6.85 9.95
N GLY A 8 -13.75 -7.08 8.75
CA GLY A 8 -13.32 -8.41 8.31
C GLY A 8 -11.84 -8.64 8.64
N VAL A 9 -11.51 -9.80 9.22
CA VAL A 9 -10.13 -10.22 9.49
C VAL A 9 -9.73 -11.31 8.49
N HIS A 10 -8.72 -11.05 7.66
CA HIS A 10 -8.02 -12.13 6.93
C HIS A 10 -7.06 -12.80 7.92
N SER A 11 -6.95 -14.12 7.89
CA SER A 11 -6.21 -14.87 8.90
C SER A 11 -5.23 -15.86 8.31
N GLN A 12 -4.06 -15.86 8.94
CA GLN A 12 -2.86 -16.67 8.70
C GLN A 12 -2.16 -16.40 7.37
N GLY A 13 -0.97 -15.80 7.45
CA GLY A 13 -0.10 -15.54 6.30
C GLY A 13 -0.12 -14.09 5.81
N ASP A 14 -1.11 -13.28 6.18
CA ASP A 14 -1.23 -11.89 5.72
C ASP A 14 -0.51 -10.87 6.62
N SER A 15 0.68 -11.17 7.14
CA SER A 15 1.46 -10.11 7.80
C SER A 15 1.66 -8.95 6.81
N GLY A 16 1.10 -7.77 7.13
CA GLY A 16 1.01 -6.64 6.19
C GLY A 16 -0.33 -6.45 5.47
N GLY A 17 -1.30 -7.35 5.68
CA GLY A 17 -2.62 -7.31 5.06
C GLY A 17 -3.56 -6.22 5.63
N PRO A 18 -4.55 -5.76 4.85
CA PRO A 18 -5.44 -4.66 5.25
C PRO A 18 -6.53 -5.10 6.23
N LEU A 19 -6.71 -4.35 7.32
CA LEU A 19 -7.91 -4.41 8.15
C LEU A 19 -8.88 -3.31 7.72
N VAL A 20 -9.98 -3.70 7.08
CA VAL A 20 -11.02 -2.79 6.57
C VAL A 20 -12.31 -2.91 7.37
N CYS A 21 -12.95 -1.77 7.63
CA CYS A 21 -14.24 -1.71 8.33
C CYS A 21 -15.24 -0.89 7.53
N TYR A 22 -16.46 -1.40 7.41
CA TYR A 22 -17.57 -0.68 6.79
C TYR A 22 -18.14 0.37 7.76
N HIS A 23 -18.23 1.62 7.33
CA HIS A 23 -18.86 2.68 8.11
C HIS A 23 -20.26 3.00 7.56
N PRO A 24 -21.34 2.63 8.28
CA PRO A 24 -22.70 2.82 7.81
C PRO A 24 -23.12 4.28 7.66
N GLY A 25 -22.46 5.20 8.40
CA GLY A 25 -22.76 6.64 8.31
C GLY A 25 -22.27 7.31 7.03
N SER A 26 -21.34 6.69 6.32
CA SER A 26 -20.77 7.24 5.08
C SER A 26 -20.87 6.28 3.90
N ASP A 27 -21.46 5.10 4.09
CA ASP A 27 -21.55 4.01 3.10
C ASP A 27 -20.20 3.68 2.44
N LYS A 28 -19.14 3.61 3.25
CA LYS A 28 -17.76 3.44 2.78
C LYS A 28 -16.97 2.47 3.64
N TYR A 29 -16.01 1.80 3.01
CA TYR A 29 -14.99 1.01 3.71
C TYR A 29 -13.78 1.88 4.05
N TYR A 30 -13.34 1.79 5.30
CA TYR A 30 -12.13 2.46 5.77
C TYR A 30 -11.08 1.43 6.10
N LEU A 31 -9.86 1.67 5.61
CA LEU A 31 -8.68 0.95 6.06
C LEU A 31 -8.27 1.49 7.43
N VAL A 32 -8.48 0.69 8.47
CA VAL A 32 -8.27 1.10 9.87
C VAL A 32 -6.98 0.53 10.47
N GLY A 33 -6.45 -0.55 9.89
CA GLY A 33 -5.23 -1.16 10.37
C GLY A 33 -4.50 -2.00 9.34
N ILE A 34 -3.29 -2.42 9.72
CA ILE A 34 -2.46 -3.36 8.96
C ILE A 34 -2.16 -4.54 9.90
N ALA A 35 -2.36 -5.76 9.43
CA ALA A 35 -2.10 -6.97 10.21
C ALA A 35 -0.61 -7.06 10.60
N SER A 36 -0.34 -7.27 11.89
CA SER A 36 1.01 -7.41 12.42
C SER A 36 1.30 -8.87 12.78
N PHE A 37 0.66 -9.37 13.83
CA PHE A 37 0.79 -10.77 14.25
C PHE A 37 -0.43 -11.21 15.06
N GLY A 38 -0.60 -12.52 15.21
CA GLY A 38 -1.66 -13.12 16.00
C GLY A 38 -1.41 -14.61 16.16
N VAL A 39 -1.98 -15.20 17.21
CA VAL A 39 -1.85 -16.65 17.45
C VAL A 39 -3.09 -17.35 16.90
N GLY A 40 -2.97 -17.89 15.69
CA GLY A 40 -4.08 -18.52 14.97
C GLY A 40 -5.14 -17.52 14.47
N CYS A 41 -6.26 -18.04 13.96
CA CYS A 41 -7.39 -17.28 13.45
C CYS A 41 -8.54 -17.22 14.47
N GLY A 42 -9.13 -16.04 14.69
CA GLY A 42 -10.47 -15.92 15.31
C GLY A 42 -10.61 -16.46 16.74
N ARG A 43 -9.53 -16.53 17.52
CA ARG A 43 -9.57 -17.08 18.89
C ARG A 43 -10.08 -16.03 19.89
N PRO A 44 -11.16 -16.31 20.65
CA PRO A 44 -11.77 -15.34 21.58
C PRO A 44 -10.84 -14.78 22.67
N ARG A 45 -9.75 -15.50 22.97
CA ARG A 45 -8.75 -15.09 23.98
C ARG A 45 -7.40 -14.66 23.39
N TYR A 46 -7.23 -14.76 22.07
CA TYR A 46 -6.01 -14.37 21.37
C TYR A 46 -6.38 -13.45 20.20
N PRO A 47 -6.60 -12.16 20.47
CA PRO A 47 -6.92 -11.21 19.41
C PRO A 47 -5.73 -11.04 18.47
N GLY A 48 -6.01 -10.79 17.19
CA GLY A 48 -5.00 -10.32 16.25
C GLY A 48 -4.52 -8.93 16.63
N ILE A 49 -3.22 -8.68 16.49
CA ILE A 49 -2.59 -7.39 16.71
C ILE A 49 -2.41 -6.69 15.36
N TYR A 50 -2.87 -5.44 15.29
CA TYR A 50 -2.85 -4.62 14.09
C TYR A 50 -2.19 -3.27 14.36
N VAL A 51 -1.48 -2.74 13.36
CA VAL A 51 -0.99 -1.36 13.38
C VAL A 51 -2.18 -0.41 13.25
N ARG A 52 -2.28 0.59 14.13
CA ARG A 52 -3.37 1.57 14.12
C ARG A 52 -3.09 2.70 13.11
N LEU A 53 -3.74 2.67 11.95
CA LEU A 53 -3.45 3.62 10.86
C LEU A 53 -3.79 5.08 11.17
N SER A 54 -4.73 5.34 12.07
CA SER A 54 -5.07 6.71 12.46
C SER A 54 -3.87 7.47 13.04
N GLN A 55 -2.92 6.77 13.69
CA GLN A 55 -1.70 7.38 14.24
C GLN A 55 -0.64 7.68 13.17
N TYR A 56 -0.66 6.97 12.05
CA TYR A 56 0.33 7.11 10.98
C TYR A 56 -0.12 8.02 9.84
N ARG A 57 -1.33 8.60 9.92
CA ARG A 57 -1.92 9.40 8.84
C ARG A 57 -1.01 10.55 8.39
N THR A 58 -0.35 11.25 9.31
CA THR A 58 0.57 12.36 8.98
C THR A 58 1.80 11.87 8.23
N TRP A 59 2.41 10.77 8.71
CA TRP A 59 3.57 10.16 8.06
C TRP A 59 3.23 9.64 6.66
N ILE A 60 2.09 8.95 6.50
CA ILE A 60 1.62 8.46 5.19
C ILE A 60 1.45 9.64 4.22
N LYS A 61 0.76 10.69 4.64
CA LYS A 61 0.57 11.89 3.81
C LYS A 61 1.89 12.52 3.39
N ALA A 62 2.83 12.68 4.32
CA ALA A 62 4.14 13.24 4.02
C ALA A 62 4.88 12.38 2.97
N LYS A 63 4.86 11.06 3.10
CA LYS A 63 5.53 10.16 2.14
C LYS A 63 4.87 10.15 0.77
N VAL A 64 3.55 10.09 0.70
CA VAL A 64 2.82 10.14 -0.58
C VAL A 64 3.07 11.45 -1.32
N LEU A 65 3.10 12.59 -0.61
CA LEU A 65 3.37 13.89 -1.22
C LEU A 65 4.82 14.01 -1.73
N LEU A 66 5.79 13.45 -0.99
CA LEU A 66 7.18 13.41 -1.43
C LEU A 66 7.37 12.50 -2.66
N THR A 67 6.66 11.37 -2.72
CA THR A 67 6.75 10.43 -3.86
C THR A 67 6.23 11.04 -5.16
N ASN A 68 5.18 11.87 -5.10
CA ASN A 68 4.67 12.60 -6.28
C ASN A 68 5.67 13.60 -6.85
N GLN A 69 6.65 14.06 -6.07
CA GLN A 69 7.70 14.98 -6.53
C GLN A 69 8.93 14.25 -7.07
N THR A 70 9.14 12.98 -6.68
CA THR A 70 10.27 12.16 -7.15
C THR A 70 9.96 11.34 -8.39
N GLN A 71 8.69 11.24 -8.82
CA GLN A 71 8.29 10.61 -10.09
C GLN A 71 8.18 11.66 -11.22
N SER A 72 9.26 12.40 -11.47
CA SER A 72 9.47 12.93 -12.83
C SER A 72 10.33 11.91 -13.58
N PRO A 73 9.78 11.17 -14.57
CA PRO A 73 10.55 10.26 -15.39
C PRO A 73 11.32 11.07 -16.45
N THR A 74 12.29 11.89 -16.04
CA THR A 74 13.12 12.64 -16.99
C THR A 74 14.54 12.08 -17.14
N GLY A 75 14.92 11.05 -16.35
CA GLY A 75 16.25 10.43 -16.44
C GLY A 75 16.32 9.08 -17.18
N GLY A 76 15.22 8.34 -17.28
CA GLY A 76 15.21 6.98 -17.86
C GLY A 76 14.89 6.91 -19.36
N THR A 77 14.10 7.84 -19.87
CA THR A 77 13.61 7.85 -21.26
C THR A 77 14.67 8.36 -22.24
N THR A 78 15.49 9.35 -21.86
CA THR A 78 16.56 9.88 -22.70
C THR A 78 17.71 8.90 -22.90
N LEU A 79 18.12 8.18 -21.85
CA LEU A 79 19.21 7.19 -21.94
C LEU A 79 18.81 5.96 -22.77
N THR A 80 17.57 5.49 -22.62
CA THR A 80 17.06 4.34 -23.39
C THR A 80 16.94 4.67 -24.88
N ILE A 81 16.47 5.87 -25.23
CA ILE A 81 16.43 6.34 -26.63
C ILE A 81 17.85 6.46 -27.21
N LEU A 82 18.80 7.04 -26.46
CA LEU A 82 20.18 7.19 -26.93
C LEU A 82 20.86 5.84 -27.17
N LEU A 83 20.70 4.88 -26.25
CA LEU A 83 21.25 3.54 -26.38
C LEU A 83 20.64 2.78 -27.57
N ALA A 84 19.33 2.92 -27.79
CA ALA A 84 18.64 2.30 -28.93
C ALA A 84 19.12 2.87 -30.27
N LEU A 85 19.26 4.21 -30.37
CA LEU A 85 19.78 4.88 -31.57
C LEU A 85 21.24 4.47 -31.86
N LEU A 86 22.08 4.40 -30.83
CA LEU A 86 23.46 3.94 -30.98
C LEU A 86 23.52 2.49 -31.47
N HIS A 87 22.67 1.60 -30.93
CA HIS A 87 22.58 0.22 -31.39
C HIS A 87 22.16 0.14 -32.86
N THR A 88 21.13 0.90 -33.27
CA THR A 88 20.68 0.90 -34.67
C THR A 88 21.74 1.43 -35.64
N LEU A 89 22.49 2.46 -35.25
CA LEU A 89 23.59 3.02 -36.07
C LEU A 89 24.75 2.03 -36.21
N LEU A 90 25.12 1.34 -35.12
CA LEU A 90 26.15 0.29 -35.15
C LEU A 90 25.74 -0.87 -36.05
N THR A 91 24.47 -1.28 -36.04
CA THR A 91 23.98 -2.38 -36.89
C THR A 91 23.83 -2.02 -38.37
N GLN A 92 23.72 -0.74 -38.72
CA GLN A 92 23.66 -0.29 -40.12
C GLN A 92 25.03 0.06 -40.70
N ALA A 93 26.05 0.19 -39.85
CA ALA A 93 27.43 0.48 -40.23
C ALA A 93 28.34 -0.76 -40.31
N LEU A 94 27.80 -1.95 -40.01
CA LEU A 94 28.43 -3.27 -40.20
C LEU A 94 27.80 -3.98 -41.40
#